data_AF-A0A956UN50-F1
#
_entry.id   AF-A0A956UN50-F1
#
_cell.length_a   1.000
_cell.length_b   1.000
_cell.length_c   1.000
_cell.angle_alpha   90.00
_cell.angle_beta   90.00
_cell.angle_gamma   90.00
#
_symmetry.space_group_name_H-M   'P 1'
#
loop_
_entity.id
_entity.type
_entity.pdbx_description
1 polymer ?
#
loop_
_entity_poly.entity_id
_entity_poly.type
_entity_poly.pdbx_seq_one_letter_code
_entity_poly.pdbx_strand_id
1 'polypeptide(L)'
;MTEVLLMIGTRKGAFTLRSSQGRQKWELDGPVMGGQDVNWMTFDRQTGRMYALFNDAWFGPQVQYSTDLGKTWASCATSPRFKNDPKE
;
A
#
# COMPACT_ATOMS: atom_id res chain seq x y z
N MET A 1 2.23 12.08 21.21
CA MET A 1 0.81 11.86 20.85
C MET A 1 0.73 10.55 20.09
N THR A 2 -0.13 9.64 20.50
CA THR A 2 -0.35 8.37 19.81
C THR A 2 -1.40 8.56 18.71
N GLU A 3 -1.05 8.28 17.47
CA GLU A 3 -1.91 8.41 16.29
C GLU A 3 -2.55 7.06 15.92
N VAL A 4 -3.70 7.08 15.23
CA VAL A 4 -4.34 5.92 14.62
C VAL A 4 -4.28 6.10 13.10
N LEU A 5 -3.69 5.12 12.42
CA LEU A 5 -3.63 5.06 10.96
C LEU A 5 -4.51 3.91 10.47
N LEU A 6 -5.41 4.19 9.53
CA LEU A 6 -6.18 3.19 8.82
C LEU A 6 -5.72 3.15 7.36
N MET A 7 -5.38 1.96 6.86
CA MET A 7 -4.98 1.72 5.48
C MET A 7 -6.17 1.17 4.69
N ILE A 8 -6.42 1.72 3.50
CA ILE A 8 -7.60 1.38 2.69
C ILE A 8 -7.15 1.05 1.27
N GLY A 9 -7.24 -0.22 0.90
CA GLY A 9 -7.08 -0.68 -0.48
C GLY A 9 -8.42 -0.65 -1.22
N THR A 10 -8.42 -0.12 -2.45
CA THR A 10 -9.61 -0.05 -3.30
C THR A 10 -9.26 -0.40 -4.75
N ARG A 11 -10.29 -0.54 -5.59
CA ARG A 11 -10.14 -0.63 -7.06
C ARG A 11 -9.67 0.68 -7.74
N LYS A 12 -9.44 1.74 -6.96
CA LYS A 12 -9.02 3.04 -7.46
C LYS A 12 -7.64 3.46 -6.95
N GLY A 13 -6.97 2.60 -6.19
CA GLY A 13 -5.71 2.87 -5.53
C GLY A 13 -5.80 2.69 -4.02
N ALA A 14 -4.74 3.12 -3.32
CA ALA A 14 -4.69 3.11 -1.87
C ALA A 14 -4.94 4.49 -1.26
N PHE A 15 -5.54 4.48 -0.08
CA PHE A 15 -5.78 5.65 0.74
C PHE A 15 -5.32 5.38 2.18
N THR A 16 -5.07 6.45 2.93
CA THR A 16 -4.87 6.37 4.38
C THR A 16 -5.77 7.35 5.09
N LEU A 17 -6.35 6.92 6.21
CA LEU A 17 -7.04 7.81 7.14
C LEU A 17 -6.22 7.95 8.42
N ARG A 18 -6.04 9.19 8.89
CA ARG A 18 -5.31 9.52 10.11
C ARG A 18 -6.22 10.13 11.15
N SER A 19 -6.06 9.73 12.41
CA SER A 19 -6.81 10.30 13.53
C SER A 19 -6.01 10.25 14.83
N SER A 20 -6.45 11.04 15.82
CA SER A 20 -6.00 10.88 17.19
C SER A 20 -6.58 9.61 17.84
N GLN A 21 -6.14 9.26 19.04
CA GLN A 21 -6.70 8.12 19.80
C GLN A 21 -8.23 8.19 19.96
N GLY A 22 -8.79 9.39 20.00
CA GLY A 22 -10.24 9.60 20.13
C GLY A 22 -11.04 9.17 18.91
N ARG A 23 -10.40 9.00 17.73
CA ARG A 23 -11.04 8.50 16.49
C ARG A 23 -12.29 9.29 16.04
N GLN A 24 -12.39 10.56 16.45
CA GLN A 24 -13.57 11.42 16.18
C GLN A 24 -13.47 12.20 14.87
N LYS A 25 -12.27 12.59 14.47
CA LYS A 25 -11.99 13.31 13.23
C LYS A 25 -10.94 12.54 12.45
N TRP A 26 -11.16 12.37 11.15
CA TRP A 26 -10.24 11.65 10.29
C TRP A 26 -9.81 12.54 9.13
N GLU A 27 -8.50 12.55 8.87
CA GLU A 27 -7.91 13.18 7.70
C GLU A 27 -7.64 12.12 6.65
N LEU A 28 -8.07 12.36 5.41
CA LEU A 28 -7.93 11.42 4.29
C LEU A 28 -6.79 11.85 3.38
N ASP A 29 -5.90 10.92 3.09
CA ASP A 29 -4.82 11.07 2.12
C ASP A 29 -4.94 10.04 1.00
N GLY A 30 -4.56 10.46 -0.22
CA GLY A 30 -4.61 9.65 -1.43
C GLY A 30 -5.55 10.24 -2.50
N PRO A 31 -5.81 9.49 -3.59
CA PRO A 31 -5.28 8.15 -3.86
C PRO A 31 -3.78 8.19 -4.19
N VAL A 32 -3.05 7.18 -3.73
CA VAL A 32 -1.76 6.78 -4.31
C VAL A 32 -1.96 5.52 -5.14
N MET A 33 -1.06 5.24 -6.09
CA MET A 33 -1.22 4.12 -7.03
C MET A 33 -2.57 4.18 -7.77
N GLY A 34 -2.93 5.36 -8.27
CA GLY A 34 -4.23 5.61 -8.90
C GLY A 34 -4.50 4.64 -10.06
N GLY A 35 -5.69 4.02 -10.05
CA GLY A 35 -6.11 3.06 -11.07
C GLY A 35 -5.62 1.62 -10.86
N GLN A 36 -4.81 1.37 -9.82
CA GLN A 36 -4.43 0.02 -9.42
C GLN A 36 -5.47 -0.58 -8.46
N ASP A 37 -5.74 -1.88 -8.63
CA ASP A 37 -6.62 -2.64 -7.74
C ASP A 37 -5.86 -3.08 -6.50
N VAL A 38 -5.79 -2.19 -5.49
CA VAL A 38 -5.11 -2.48 -4.23
C VAL A 38 -5.95 -3.42 -3.39
N ASN A 39 -5.52 -4.68 -3.33
CA ASN A 39 -6.24 -5.78 -2.67
C ASN A 39 -5.86 -5.92 -1.20
N TRP A 40 -4.62 -5.58 -0.83
CA TRP A 40 -4.14 -5.73 0.53
C TRP A 40 -3.14 -4.63 0.89
N MET A 41 -3.19 -4.18 2.14
CA MET A 41 -2.19 -3.30 2.72
C MET A 41 -1.80 -3.80 4.11
N THR A 42 -0.53 -3.67 4.47
CA THR A 42 -0.04 -4.09 5.79
C THR A 42 1.07 -3.18 6.30
N PHE A 43 1.24 -3.13 7.61
CA PHE A 43 2.28 -2.37 8.30
C PHE A 43 3.14 -3.32 9.12
N ASP A 44 4.44 -3.31 8.84
CA ASP A 44 5.42 -4.05 9.62
C ASP A 44 5.91 -3.16 10.78
N ARG A 45 5.57 -3.58 12.01
CA ARG A 45 5.94 -2.86 13.22
C ARG A 45 7.43 -2.94 13.54
N GLN A 46 8.16 -3.92 13.01
CA GLN A 46 9.59 -4.07 13.26
C GLN A 46 10.41 -3.10 12.41
N THR A 47 10.03 -2.94 11.14
CA THR A 47 10.76 -2.07 10.19
C THR A 47 10.13 -0.69 10.02
N GLY A 48 8.89 -0.49 10.47
CA GLY A 48 8.12 0.73 10.23
C GLY A 48 7.64 0.89 8.78
N ARG A 49 7.72 -0.18 7.97
CA ARG A 49 7.35 -0.15 6.55
C ARG A 49 5.88 -0.46 6.36
N MET A 50 5.28 0.22 5.40
CA MET A 50 3.97 -0.13 4.85
C MET A 50 4.15 -0.85 3.53
N TYR A 51 3.23 -1.76 3.23
CA TYR A 51 3.17 -2.49 1.97
C TYR A 51 1.78 -2.40 1.39
N ALA A 52 1.69 -2.30 0.06
CA ALA A 52 0.47 -2.37 -0.71
C ALA A 52 0.66 -3.39 -1.83
N LEU A 53 -0.31 -4.29 -1.97
CA LEU A 53 -0.29 -5.38 -2.94
C LEU A 53 -1.48 -5.26 -3.88
N PHE A 54 -1.20 -5.40 -5.16
CA PHE A 54 -2.18 -5.38 -6.23
C PHE A 54 -1.77 -6.35 -7.33
N ASN A 55 -2.73 -6.74 -8.17
CA ASN A 55 -2.46 -7.53 -9.36
C ASN A 55 -2.73 -6.66 -10.58
N ASP A 56 -1.64 -6.18 -11.20
CA ASP A 56 -1.72 -5.37 -12.40
C ASP A 56 -2.08 -6.27 -13.61
N ALA A 57 -2.93 -5.78 -14.50
CA ALA A 57 -3.43 -6.58 -15.62
C ALA A 57 -2.35 -6.95 -16.66
N TRP A 58 -1.26 -6.18 -16.76
CA TRP A 58 -0.17 -6.43 -17.71
C TRP A 58 1.06 -7.03 -17.02
N PHE A 59 1.36 -6.55 -15.82
CA PHE A 59 2.55 -6.89 -15.07
C PHE A 59 2.30 -7.88 -13.94
N GLY A 60 1.10 -8.42 -13.77
CA GLY A 60 0.77 -9.42 -12.76
C GLY A 60 0.93 -8.90 -11.32
N PRO A 61 1.27 -9.77 -10.35
CA PRO A 61 1.37 -9.37 -8.95
C PRO A 61 2.42 -8.28 -8.75
N GLN A 62 2.08 -7.23 -8.01
CA GLN A 62 2.96 -6.12 -7.70
C GLN A 62 2.95 -5.84 -6.21
N VAL A 63 4.11 -5.42 -5.69
CA VAL A 63 4.27 -4.96 -4.31
C VAL A 63 4.93 -3.60 -4.35
N GLN A 64 4.28 -2.63 -3.72
CA GLN A 64 4.88 -1.34 -3.40
C GLN A 64 5.02 -1.20 -1.90
N TYR A 65 6.01 -0.43 -1.47
CA TYR A 65 6.26 -0.17 -0.06
C TYR A 65 6.51 1.30 0.21
N SER A 66 6.24 1.71 1.45
CA SER A 66 6.51 3.05 1.96
C SER A 66 7.32 2.96 3.24
N THR A 67 8.22 3.93 3.44
CA THR A 67 9.06 4.07 4.64
C THR A 67 8.73 5.33 5.44
N ASP A 68 7.75 6.11 4.99
CA ASP A 68 7.38 7.42 5.54
C ASP A 68 5.88 7.50 5.89
N LEU A 69 5.33 6.36 6.32
CA LEU A 69 3.93 6.19 6.71
C LEU A 69 2.94 6.48 5.58
N GLY A 70 3.30 6.16 4.34
CA GLY A 70 2.41 6.21 3.19
C GLY A 70 2.41 7.53 2.43
N LYS A 71 3.34 8.46 2.75
CA LYS A 71 3.49 9.72 2.01
C LYS A 71 4.11 9.48 0.63
N THR A 72 5.10 8.61 0.55
CA THR A 72 5.73 8.17 -0.70
C THR A 72 5.77 6.66 -0.80
N TRP A 73 5.71 6.15 -2.03
CA TRP A 73 5.66 4.72 -2.33
C TRP A 73 6.70 4.38 -3.41
N ALA A 74 7.38 3.25 -3.22
CA ALA A 74 8.36 2.72 -4.16
C ALA A 74 7.97 1.29 -4.56
N SER A 75 8.18 0.95 -5.83
CA SER A 75 8.04 -0.41 -6.31
C SER A 75 9.17 -1.30 -5.81
N CYS A 76 8.86 -2.55 -5.45
CA CYS A 76 9.90 -3.55 -5.26
C CYS A 76 10.64 -3.81 -6.58
N ALA A 77 11.96 -4.02 -6.51
CA ALA A 77 12.79 -4.28 -7.68
C ALA A 77 12.39 -5.56 -8.42
N THR A 78 11.87 -6.54 -7.68
CA THR A 78 11.38 -7.80 -8.23
C THR A 78 9.99 -8.06 -7.69
N SER A 79 9.03 -8.22 -8.60
CA SER A 79 7.67 -8.61 -8.28
C SER A 79 7.61 -10.10 -7.90
N PRO A 80 6.67 -10.52 -7.04
CA PRO A 80 6.44 -11.95 -6.80
C PRO A 80 6.08 -12.67 -8.10
N ARG A 81 6.83 -13.72 -8.42
CA ARG A 81 6.69 -14.52 -9.64
C ARG A 81 6.89 -16.00 -9.32
N PHE A 82 6.28 -16.86 -10.12
CA PHE A 82 6.66 -18.27 -10.14
C PHE A 82 8.00 -18.44 -10.86
N LYS A 83 8.78 -19.44 -10.45
CA LYS A 83 10.13 -19.69 -10.96
C LYS A 83 10.21 -19.91 -12.49
N ASN A 84 9.11 -20.35 -13.12
CA ASN A 84 9.06 -20.72 -14.53
C ASN A 84 8.05 -19.87 -15.34
N ASP A 85 7.80 -18.63 -14.93
CA ASP A 85 6.87 -17.72 -15.63
C ASP A 85 7.52 -17.26 -16.97
N PRO A 86 6.93 -17.56 -18.15
CA PRO A 86 7.64 -17.56 -19.44
C PRO A 86 7.82 -16.17 -20.10
N LYS A 87 8.30 -15.16 -19.35
CA LYS A 87 8.60 -13.81 -19.91
C LYS A 87 10.10 -13.48 -19.97
N GLU A 88 10.95 -14.49 -20.12
CA GLU A 88 12.36 -14.34 -20.52
C GLU A 88 12.59 -14.91 -21.92
#